data_AF-A0A645FKV9-F1
#
_entry.id   AF-A0A645FKV9-F1
#
_cell.length_a   1.000
_cell.length_b   1.000
_cell.length_c   1.000
_cell.angle_alpha   90.00
_cell.angle_beta   90.00
_cell.angle_gamma   90.00
#
_symmetry.space_group_name_H-M   'P 1'
#
loop_
_entity.id
_entity.type
_entity.pdbx_description
1 polymer ?
#
loop_
_entity_poly.entity_id
_entity_poly.type
_entity_poly.pdbx_seq_one_letter_code
_entity_poly.pdbx_strand_id
1 'polypeptide(L)'
;MPRGGLTVSTRESAELRDRLVKLGVTKMSAGVCTAVGGRSDTESVGQFEISDDRSVSEMAAMLYANGYQPVYKDWQVLVDE
;
A
#
# COMPACT_ATOMS: atom_id res chain seq x y z
N MET A 1 -22.10 4.36 1.12
CA MET A 1 -21.35 4.82 -0.07
C MET A 1 -20.86 3.60 -0.86
N PRO A 2 -21.70 2.95 -1.69
CA PRO A 2 -21.32 1.70 -2.38
C PRO A 2 -20.24 1.86 -3.45
N ARG A 3 -19.99 3.09 -3.93
CA ARG A 3 -18.94 3.43 -4.91
C ARG A 3 -17.78 4.23 -4.30
N GLY A 4 -17.77 4.41 -2.99
CA GLY A 4 -16.70 5.13 -2.31
C GLY A 4 -15.47 4.22 -2.17
N GLY A 5 -14.32 4.68 -2.64
CA GLY A 5 -13.07 3.97 -2.40
C GLY A 5 -12.66 4.03 -0.93
N LEU A 6 -12.14 2.92 -0.42
CA LEU A 6 -11.55 2.82 0.91
C LEU A 6 -10.03 2.72 0.78
N THR A 7 -9.31 3.61 1.47
CA THR A 7 -7.85 3.72 1.41
C THR A 7 -7.26 3.41 2.77
N VAL A 8 -6.28 2.51 2.82
CA VAL A 8 -5.55 2.15 4.06
C VAL A 8 -4.07 2.49 3.92
N SER A 9 -3.56 3.27 4.87
CA SER A 9 -2.15 3.71 4.90
C SER A 9 -1.28 2.78 5.74
N THR A 10 0.03 3.02 5.71
CA THR A 10 1.02 2.34 6.56
C THR A 10 1.00 2.78 8.03
N ARG A 11 0.02 3.62 8.44
CA ARG A 11 -0.23 3.91 9.86
C ARG A 11 -0.83 2.71 10.59
N GLU A 12 -1.49 1.81 9.84
CA GLU A 12 -2.05 0.57 10.37
C GLU A 12 -1.02 -0.55 10.34
N SER A 13 -1.06 -1.45 11.32
CA SER A 13 -0.14 -2.59 11.39
C SER A 13 -0.37 -3.60 10.28
N ALA A 14 0.67 -4.39 9.94
CA ALA A 14 0.56 -5.44 8.94
C ALA A 14 -0.62 -6.40 9.19
N GLU A 15 -0.82 -6.85 10.44
CA GLU A 15 -1.91 -7.74 10.82
C GLU A 15 -3.29 -7.13 10.55
N LEU A 16 -3.48 -5.85 10.89
CA LEU A 16 -4.75 -5.17 10.66
C LEU A 16 -5.00 -5.02 9.17
N ARG A 17 -3.97 -4.65 8.40
CA ARG A 17 -4.05 -4.45 6.95
C ARG A 17 -4.41 -5.74 6.20
N ASP A 18 -3.87 -6.88 6.62
CA ASP A 18 -4.17 -8.20 6.06
C ASP A 18 -5.62 -8.64 6.33
N ARG A 19 -6.23 -8.14 7.40
CA ARG A 19 -7.66 -8.36 7.71
C ARG A 19 -8.57 -7.37 6.98
N LEU A 20 -8.17 -6.10 6.91
CA LEU A 20 -8.95 -5.04 6.27
C LEU A 20 -9.15 -5.28 4.78
N VAL A 21 -8.19 -5.88 4.08
CA VAL A 21 -8.30 -6.15 2.63
C VAL A 21 -9.60 -6.90 2.28
N LYS A 22 -10.07 -7.77 3.18
CA LYS A 22 -11.28 -8.59 3.03
C LYS A 22 -12.58 -7.79 3.17
N LEU A 23 -12.50 -6.55 3.65
CA LEU A 23 -13.65 -5.67 3.92
C LEU A 23 -13.85 -4.62 2.82
N GLY A 24 -13.28 -4.82 1.63
CA GLY A 24 -13.47 -3.93 0.49
C GLY A 24 -12.52 -2.73 0.45
N VAL A 25 -11.31 -2.88 0.98
CA VAL A 25 -10.22 -1.91 0.76
C VAL A 25 -9.92 -1.83 -0.74
N THR A 26 -9.92 -0.62 -1.28
CA THR A 26 -9.68 -0.38 -2.71
C THR A 26 -8.28 0.13 -3.01
N LYS A 27 -7.60 0.73 -2.03
CA LYS A 27 -6.24 1.28 -2.17
C LYS A 27 -5.42 1.07 -0.90
N MET A 28 -4.15 0.71 -1.07
CA MET A 28 -3.22 0.49 0.03
C MET A 28 -1.85 1.09 -0.29
N SER A 29 -1.24 1.79 0.66
CA SER A 29 0.12 2.32 0.51
C SER A 29 1.19 1.25 0.76
N ALA A 30 2.31 1.24 0.05
CA ALA A 30 3.39 0.29 0.26
C ALA A 30 4.75 0.96 0.02
N GLY A 31 5.82 0.51 0.69
CA GLY A 31 7.16 1.10 0.55
C GLY A 31 7.17 2.62 0.78
N VAL A 32 6.49 3.08 1.82
CA VAL A 32 6.29 4.50 2.11
C VAL A 32 7.52 5.07 2.79
N CYS A 33 7.89 6.29 2.43
CA CYS A 33 8.81 7.12 3.21
C CYS A 33 8.05 8.39 3.61
N THR A 34 7.91 8.63 4.91
CA THR A 34 7.14 9.77 5.46
C THR A 34 8.02 10.97 5.77
N ALA A 35 9.33 10.82 5.61
CA ALA A 35 10.35 11.84 5.85
C ALA A 35 10.32 12.92 4.76
N VAL A 36 10.44 14.19 5.15
CA VAL A 36 10.47 15.32 4.23
C VAL A 36 11.79 15.29 3.44
N GLY A 37 11.72 14.92 2.17
CA GLY A 37 12.92 14.69 1.34
C GLY A 37 13.57 13.33 1.55
N GLY A 38 12.92 12.39 2.25
CA GLY A 38 13.49 11.11 2.68
C GLY A 38 13.85 10.08 1.59
N ARG A 39 13.70 10.42 0.31
CA ARG A 39 14.29 9.63 -0.81
C ARG A 39 15.65 10.17 -1.26
N SER A 40 16.14 11.24 -0.63
CA SER A 40 17.41 11.89 -0.89
C SER A 40 18.18 12.05 0.43
N ASP A 41 18.78 10.96 0.91
CA ASP A 41 19.91 10.86 1.87
C ASP A 41 20.02 11.85 3.06
N THR A 42 18.92 12.47 3.48
CA THR A 42 18.92 13.44 4.57
C THR A 42 17.97 12.95 5.65
N GLU A 43 18.54 12.67 6.82
CA GLU A 43 17.83 12.49 8.08
C GLU A 43 16.80 13.61 8.25
N SER A 44 15.52 13.27 8.12
CA SER A 44 14.42 14.23 8.24
C SER A 44 13.31 13.63 9.08
N VAL A 45 12.62 14.49 9.82
CA VAL A 45 11.52 14.07 10.69
C VAL A 45 10.35 13.58 9.84
N GLY A 46 9.91 12.35 10.08
CA GLY A 46 8.74 11.76 9.43
C GLY A 46 7.45 12.48 9.83
N GLN A 47 6.53 12.67 8.89
CA GLN A 47 5.21 13.25 9.17
C GLN A 47 4.40 12.39 10.17
N PHE A 48 4.60 11.07 10.13
CA PHE A 48 4.02 10.09 11.05
C PHE A 48 4.89 8.82 11.05
N GLU A 49 4.73 8.03 12.11
CA GLU A 49 5.36 6.72 12.26
C GLU A 49 4.73 5.69 11.30
N ILE A 50 5.57 4.83 10.74
CA ILE A 50 5.18 3.74 9.87
C ILE A 50 5.01 2.49 10.75
N SER A 51 3.82 1.89 10.69
CA SER A 51 3.46 0.66 11.43
C SER A 51 3.56 -0.60 10.56
N ASP A 52 3.84 -0.43 9.26
CA ASP A 52 4.01 -1.49 8.29
C ASP A 52 5.04 -1.08 7.23
N ASP A 53 6.27 -1.56 7.41
CA ASP A 53 7.44 -1.28 6.57
C ASP A 53 7.53 -2.17 5.32
N ARG A 54 6.52 -3.02 5.06
CA ARG A 54 6.55 -3.91 3.90
C ARG A 54 6.74 -3.13 2.60
N SER A 55 7.68 -3.63 1.81
CA SER A 55 7.95 -3.18 0.45
C SER A 55 6.76 -3.42 -0.47
N VAL A 56 6.81 -2.80 -1.65
CA VAL A 56 5.78 -2.99 -2.69
C VAL A 56 5.64 -4.46 -3.10
N SER A 57 6.76 -5.19 -3.23
CA SER A 57 6.76 -6.61 -3.58
C SER A 57 6.17 -7.50 -2.48
N GLU A 58 6.45 -7.21 -1.21
CA GLU A 58 5.90 -7.97 -0.08
C GLU A 58 4.39 -7.73 0.05
N MET A 59 3.94 -6.49 -0.12
CA MET A 59 2.52 -6.15 -0.14
C MET A 59 1.79 -6.84 -1.30
N ALA A 60 2.40 -6.90 -2.48
CA ALA A 60 1.84 -7.61 -3.63
C ALA A 60 1.74 -9.12 -3.37
N ALA A 61 2.77 -9.73 -2.78
CA ALA A 61 2.75 -11.14 -2.40
C ALA A 61 1.64 -11.43 -1.38
N MET A 62 1.45 -10.55 -0.39
CA MET A 62 0.34 -10.67 0.57
C MET A 62 -1.02 -10.59 -0.11
N LEU A 63 -1.20 -9.67 -1.08
CA LEU A 63 -2.45 -9.55 -1.85
C LEU A 63 -2.73 -10.82 -2.66
N TYR A 64 -1.74 -11.36 -3.37
CA TYR A 64 -1.86 -12.62 -4.08
C TYR A 64 -2.20 -13.79 -3.14
N ALA A 65 -1.54 -13.87 -1.98
CA ALA A 65 -1.82 -14.90 -0.98
C ALA A 65 -3.25 -14.82 -0.42
N ASN A 66 -3.87 -13.64 -0.43
CA ASN A 66 -5.26 -13.43 -0.04
C ASN A 66 -6.24 -13.52 -1.23
N GLY A 67 -5.78 -13.88 -2.44
CA GLY A 67 -6.61 -14.05 -3.62
C GLY A 67 -6.97 -12.75 -4.35
N TYR A 68 -6.23 -11.66 -4.12
CA TYR A 68 -6.43 -10.37 -4.77
C TYR A 68 -5.37 -10.10 -5.82
N GLN A 69 -5.76 -9.40 -6.88
CA GLN A 69 -4.83 -8.89 -7.90
C GLN A 69 -4.34 -7.48 -7.50
N PRO A 70 -3.04 -7.27 -7.25
CA PRO A 70 -2.49 -5.94 -7.11
C PRO A 70 -2.48 -5.20 -8.46
N VAL A 71 -3.02 -3.99 -8.50
CA VAL A 71 -2.99 -3.10 -9.67
C VAL A 71 -2.12 -1.89 -9.35
N TYR A 72 -0.96 -1.78 -10.01
CA TYR A 72 -0.03 -0.66 -9.82
C TYR A 72 -0.35 0.56 -10.68
N LYS A 73 -0.88 0.31 -11.89
CA LYS A 73 -1.23 1.31 -12.89
C LYS A 73 -2.56 0.92 -13.52
N ASP A 74 -3.60 1.69 -13.23
CA ASP A 74 -4.97 1.45 -13.72
C ASP A 74 -5.30 2.27 -14.98
N TRP A 75 -4.28 2.79 -15.66
CA TRP A 75 -4.43 3.74 -16.78
C TRP A 75 -3.70 3.30 -18.05
N GLN A 76 -2.81 2.31 -17.97
CA GLN A 76 -2.19 1.67 -19.13
C GLN A 76 -2.91 0.35 -19.39
N VAL A 77 -3.46 0.21 -20.59
CA VAL A 77 -3.94 -1.10 -21.06
C VAL A 77 -2.71 -1.97 -21.26
N LEU A 78 -2.64 -3.10 -20.55
CA LEU A 78 -1.63 -4.11 -20.81
C LEU A 78 -1.95 -4.75 -22.16
N VAL A 79 -1.08 -4.51 -23.14
CA VAL A 79 -1.09 -5.23 -24.41
C VAL A 79 -0.28 -6.50 -24.17
N ASP A 80 -0.90 -7.66 -24.29
CA ASP A 80 -0.17 -8.94 -24.26
C ASP A 80 0.74 -9.01 -25.50
N GLU A 81 2.05 -9.20 -25.29
CA GLU A 81 3.02 -9.62 -26.31
C GLU A 81 3.21 -11.14 -26.27
#